data_AF-A0A3A9E8R1-F1
#
_entry.id   AF-A0A3A9E8R1-F1
#
_cell.length_a   1.000
_cell.length_b   1.000
_cell.length_c   1.000
_cell.angle_alpha   90.00
_cell.angle_beta   90.00
_cell.angle_gamma   90.00
#
_symmetry.space_group_name_H-M   'P 1'
#
loop_
_entity.id
_entity.type
_entity.pdbx_description
1 polymer ?
#
loop_
_entity_poly.entity_id
_entity_poly.type
_entity_poly.pdbx_seq_one_letter_code
_entity_poly.pdbx_strand_id
1 'polypeptide(L)'
;MYGKIRKKEAVNVKLNLDCVRDILLCVEENTGVRKYCYFVDSTLDDFNHRGGFEVLDAPDYQKKLMENGSVEELIYHINYCVKADLLSQINSSTGYKILIADLTPKGHDFLENIREKTIWDGVKAIATKVGSKSLESVTQIASNVVIEIIRAQLKKSNILPFI
;
A
#
# COMPACT_ATOMS: atom_id res chain seq x y z
N MET A 1 -27.33 -21.74 24.04
CA MET A 1 -27.98 -21.16 22.83
C MET A 1 -26.86 -20.82 21.85
N TYR A 2 -26.57 -21.69 20.89
CA TYR A 2 -25.49 -21.46 19.91
C TYR A 2 -25.96 -20.41 18.90
N GLY A 3 -25.41 -19.20 18.99
CA GLY A 3 -25.72 -18.10 18.07
C GLY A 3 -25.31 -18.48 16.65
N LYS A 4 -26.24 -18.32 15.70
CA LYS A 4 -26.00 -18.49 14.26
C LYS A 4 -24.74 -17.71 13.86
N ILE A 5 -23.68 -18.42 13.48
CA ILE A 5 -22.52 -17.84 12.80
C ILE A 5 -23.04 -17.37 11.44
N ARG A 6 -23.24 -16.05 11.27
CA ARG A 6 -23.49 -15.50 9.94
C ARG A 6 -22.22 -15.76 9.14
N LYS A 7 -22.29 -16.59 8.10
CA LYS A 7 -21.23 -16.64 7.08
C LYS A 7 -21.19 -15.24 6.47
N LYS A 8 -20.19 -14.42 6.82
CA LYS A 8 -19.86 -13.24 6.02
C LYS A 8 -19.50 -13.76 4.64
N GLU A 9 -20.21 -13.30 3.61
CA GLU A 9 -19.87 -13.61 2.22
C GLU A 9 -18.45 -13.12 1.94
N ALA A 10 -17.66 -13.92 1.22
CA ALA A 10 -16.31 -13.54 0.87
C ALA A 10 -16.35 -12.29 -0.04
N VAL A 11 -15.74 -11.20 0.42
CA VAL A 11 -15.60 -9.98 -0.39
C VAL A 11 -14.56 -10.23 -1.48
N ASN A 12 -14.97 -10.11 -2.74
CA ASN A 12 -14.07 -10.25 -3.88
C ASN A 12 -13.38 -8.92 -4.16
N VAL A 13 -12.19 -8.72 -3.60
CA VAL A 13 -11.37 -7.53 -3.79
C VAL A 13 -10.37 -7.76 -4.94
N LYS A 14 -10.28 -6.80 -5.86
CA LYS A 14 -9.23 -6.75 -6.89
C LYS A 14 -8.09 -5.84 -6.43
N LEU A 15 -6.86 -6.18 -6.82
CA LEU A 15 -5.70 -5.34 -6.57
C LEU A 15 -5.89 -3.95 -7.21
N ASN A 16 -5.76 -2.91 -6.40
CA ASN A 16 -5.79 -1.51 -6.76
C ASN A 16 -4.44 -0.87 -6.42
N LEU A 17 -3.67 -0.51 -7.46
CA LEU A 17 -2.34 0.06 -7.28
C LEU A 17 -2.34 1.53 -6.86
N ASP A 18 -3.44 2.27 -7.05
CA ASP A 18 -3.59 3.59 -6.43
C ASP A 18 -3.68 3.43 -4.90
N CYS A 19 -4.46 2.45 -4.42
CA CYS A 19 -4.55 2.12 -3.00
C CYS A 19 -3.19 1.65 -2.44
N VAL A 20 -2.44 0.80 -3.17
CA VAL A 20 -1.08 0.42 -2.78
C VAL A 20 -0.19 1.67 -2.61
N ARG A 21 -0.17 2.56 -3.60
CA ARG A 21 0.64 3.80 -3.54
C ARG A 21 0.26 4.66 -2.33
N ASP A 22 -1.03 4.85 -2.08
CA ASP A 22 -1.51 5.68 -0.98
C ASP A 22 -1.19 5.07 0.39
N ILE A 23 -1.22 3.73 0.51
CA ILE A 23 -0.75 3.02 1.71
C ILE A 23 0.73 3.26 1.94
N LEU A 24 1.58 3.14 0.92
CA LEU A 24 3.03 3.35 1.07
C LEU A 24 3.35 4.77 1.51
N LEU A 25 2.71 5.78 0.91
CA LEU A 25 2.81 7.18 1.35
C LEU A 25 2.36 7.35 2.80
N CYS A 26 1.21 6.79 3.16
CA CYS A 26 0.67 6.86 4.51
C CYS A 26 1.59 6.21 5.54
N VAL A 27 2.13 5.03 5.24
CA VAL A 27 3.09 4.35 6.13
C VAL A 27 4.31 5.24 6.33
N GLU A 28 4.94 5.71 5.26
CA GLU A 28 6.14 6.56 5.34
C GLU A 28 5.92 7.84 6.18
N GLU A 29 4.76 8.49 6.05
CA GLU A 29 4.41 9.68 6.86
C GLU A 29 4.19 9.34 8.35
N ASN A 30 3.87 8.08 8.66
CA ASN A 30 3.44 7.65 9.98
C ASN A 30 4.38 6.66 10.69
N THR A 31 5.50 6.28 10.07
CA THR A 31 6.56 5.44 10.67
C THR A 31 7.85 6.24 10.91
N GLY A 32 8.85 5.59 11.49
CA GLY A 32 10.19 6.12 11.71
C GLY A 32 10.95 5.30 12.75
N VAL A 33 12.20 5.69 13.05
CA VAL A 33 13.15 4.91 13.88
C VAL A 33 12.58 4.38 15.20
N ARG A 34 11.64 5.10 15.82
CA ARG A 34 10.98 4.71 17.09
C ARG A 34 9.46 4.81 17.03
N LYS A 35 8.90 4.78 15.82
CA LYS A 35 7.47 4.97 15.57
C LYS A 35 7.02 3.94 14.54
N TYR A 36 6.06 3.10 14.92
CA TYR A 36 5.34 2.24 13.99
C TYR A 36 3.92 2.79 13.81
N CYS A 37 3.27 2.47 12.69
CA CYS A 37 1.85 2.74 12.50
C CYS A 37 1.03 1.44 12.64
N TYR A 38 -0.28 1.58 12.73
CA TYR A 38 -1.17 0.43 12.84
C TYR A 38 -2.47 0.66 12.08
N PHE A 39 -3.05 -0.44 11.62
CA PHE A 39 -4.35 -0.44 10.96
C PHE A 39 -5.29 -1.38 11.71
N VAL A 40 -6.48 -0.89 12.03
CA VAL A 40 -7.51 -1.64 12.75
C VAL A 40 -8.43 -2.31 11.74
N ASP A 41 -8.64 -3.62 11.91
CA ASP A 41 -9.65 -4.35 11.17
C ASP A 41 -10.96 -4.34 11.97
N SER A 42 -11.77 -3.29 11.76
CA SER A 42 -13.07 -3.13 12.44
C SER A 42 -14.09 -4.19 12.03
N THR A 43 -13.79 -5.00 11.01
CA THR A 43 -14.66 -6.13 10.62
C THR A 43 -14.68 -7.24 11.66
N LEU A 44 -13.72 -7.19 12.60
CA LEU A 44 -13.53 -8.12 13.72
C LEU A 44 -14.04 -7.57 15.06
N ASP A 45 -14.66 -6.38 15.10
CA ASP A 45 -15.08 -5.73 16.36
C ASP A 45 -16.04 -6.60 17.19
N ASP A 46 -17.01 -7.25 16.55
CA ASP A 46 -17.93 -8.19 17.21
C ASP A 46 -17.19 -9.36 17.87
N PHE A 47 -16.12 -9.85 17.23
CA PHE A 47 -15.28 -10.92 17.78
C PHE A 47 -14.45 -10.40 18.96
N ASN A 48 -13.87 -9.20 18.83
CA ASN A 48 -13.08 -8.55 19.88
C ASN A 48 -13.93 -8.30 21.13
N HIS A 49 -15.13 -7.72 20.95
CA HIS A 49 -16.06 -7.45 22.03
C HIS A 49 -16.47 -8.74 22.77
N ARG A 50 -16.77 -9.82 22.03
CA ARG A 50 -17.06 -11.13 22.63
C ARG A 50 -15.87 -11.76 23.33
N GLY A 51 -14.65 -11.46 22.88
CA GLY A 51 -13.40 -11.91 23.50
C GLY A 51 -12.96 -11.07 24.70
N GLY A 52 -13.69 -10.01 25.06
CA GLY A 52 -13.31 -9.09 26.13
C GLY A 52 -12.15 -8.16 25.79
N PHE A 53 -11.81 -8.01 24.50
CA PHE A 53 -10.80 -7.07 24.03
C PHE A 53 -11.41 -5.68 23.84
N GLU A 54 -10.69 -4.64 24.24
CA GLU A 54 -11.06 -3.25 23.98
C GLU A 54 -11.02 -2.99 22.46
N VAL A 55 -12.12 -2.45 21.93
CA VAL A 55 -12.20 -2.02 20.52
C VAL A 55 -11.39 -0.72 20.41
N LEU A 56 -10.33 -0.75 19.60
CA LEU A 56 -9.52 0.42 19.33
C LEU A 56 -10.13 1.20 18.17
N ASP A 57 -10.26 2.52 18.33
CA ASP A 57 -10.65 3.38 17.22
C ASP A 57 -9.58 3.40 16.12
N ALA A 58 -10.05 3.43 14.87
CA ALA A 58 -9.17 3.62 13.72
C ALA A 58 -8.46 4.98 13.81
N PRO A 59 -7.15 5.05 13.56
CA PRO A 59 -6.43 6.30 13.52
C PRO A 59 -6.88 7.18 12.34
N ASP A 60 -6.67 8.49 12.42
CA ASP A 60 -7.21 9.43 11.43
C ASP A 60 -6.63 9.22 10.02
N TYR A 61 -5.37 8.78 9.91
CA TYR A 61 -4.79 8.42 8.61
C TYR A 61 -5.47 7.20 7.98
N GLN A 62 -5.95 6.25 8.79
CA GLN A 62 -6.73 5.12 8.28
C GLN A 62 -8.10 5.60 7.79
N LYS A 63 -8.78 6.47 8.54
CA LYS A 63 -10.06 7.08 8.11
C LYS A 63 -9.90 7.79 6.76
N LYS A 64 -8.81 8.55 6.60
CA LYS A 64 -8.47 9.24 5.35
C LYS A 64 -8.26 8.26 4.18
N LEU A 65 -7.53 7.16 4.39
CA LEU A 65 -7.35 6.13 3.36
C LEU A 65 -8.66 5.44 2.95
N MET A 66 -9.64 5.39 3.86
CA MET A 66 -10.95 4.79 3.63
C MET A 66 -11.99 5.77 3.07
N GLU A 67 -11.63 7.01 2.74
CA GLU A 67 -12.57 7.96 2.11
C GLU A 67 -13.11 7.44 0.77
N ASN A 68 -12.34 6.59 0.08
CA ASN A 68 -12.67 6.05 -1.25
C ASN A 68 -12.76 4.51 -1.28
N GLY A 69 -12.86 3.83 -0.13
CA GLY A 69 -12.86 2.36 -0.08
C GLY A 69 -13.28 1.80 1.28
N SER A 70 -13.53 0.49 1.35
CA SER A 70 -13.92 -0.15 2.61
C SER A 70 -12.72 -0.54 3.47
N VAL A 71 -12.97 -0.84 4.76
CA VAL A 71 -11.94 -1.40 5.65
C VAL A 71 -11.43 -2.76 5.13
N GLU A 72 -12.30 -3.60 4.59
CA GLU A 72 -11.92 -4.89 3.97
C GLU A 72 -10.94 -4.68 2.80
N GLU A 73 -11.21 -3.69 1.94
CA GLU A 73 -10.33 -3.36 0.83
C GLU A 73 -8.97 -2.85 1.34
N LEU A 74 -8.96 -1.93 2.30
CA LEU A 74 -7.72 -1.43 2.88
C LEU A 74 -6.89 -2.54 3.52
N ILE A 75 -7.50 -3.37 4.36
CA ILE A 75 -6.84 -4.50 5.04
C ILE A 75 -6.32 -5.52 4.02
N TYR A 76 -7.05 -5.78 2.93
CA TYR A 76 -6.58 -6.63 1.83
C TYR A 76 -5.28 -6.07 1.23
N HIS A 77 -5.24 -4.77 0.90
CA HIS A 77 -4.08 -4.14 0.27
C HIS A 77 -2.88 -4.01 1.21
N ILE A 78 -3.08 -3.74 2.50
CA ILE A 78 -1.99 -3.75 3.49
C ILE A 78 -1.35 -5.12 3.56
N ASN A 79 -2.16 -6.18 3.69
CA ASN A 79 -1.66 -7.56 3.71
C ASN A 79 -0.95 -7.93 2.40
N TYR A 80 -1.46 -7.46 1.26
CA TYR A 80 -0.78 -7.63 -0.03
C TYR A 80 0.60 -6.96 -0.02
N CYS A 81 0.72 -5.72 0.48
CA CYS A 81 1.99 -4.99 0.55
C CYS A 81 3.00 -5.70 1.46
N VAL A 82 2.57 -6.25 2.60
CA VAL A 82 3.43 -7.07 3.47
C VAL A 82 3.91 -8.32 2.73
N LYS A 83 3.01 -9.07 2.10
CA LYS A 83 3.36 -10.31 1.35
C LYS A 83 4.23 -10.03 0.13
N ALA A 84 4.11 -8.85 -0.46
CA ALA A 84 4.93 -8.39 -1.57
C ALA A 84 6.29 -7.82 -1.15
N ASP A 85 6.60 -7.82 0.15
CA ASP A 85 7.82 -7.26 0.74
C ASP A 85 7.96 -5.76 0.47
N LEU A 86 6.85 -5.02 0.44
CA LEU A 86 6.85 -3.54 0.38
C LEU A 86 6.79 -2.92 1.78
N LEU A 87 6.19 -3.64 2.74
CA LEU A 87 6.02 -3.21 4.13
C LEU A 87 6.63 -4.22 5.09
N SER A 88 7.34 -3.72 6.10
CA SER A 88 7.83 -4.51 7.22
C SER A 88 6.77 -4.59 8.32
N GLN A 89 6.25 -5.79 8.60
CA GLN A 89 5.24 -6.01 9.63
C GLN A 89 5.89 -6.36 10.97
N ILE A 90 5.33 -5.83 12.07
CA ILE A 90 5.61 -6.32 13.42
C ILE A 90 4.60 -7.43 13.73
N ASN A 91 5.08 -8.63 13.99
CA ASN A 91 4.22 -9.74 14.40
C ASN A 91 3.53 -9.39 15.73
N SER A 92 2.21 -9.29 15.69
CA SER A 92 1.37 -9.11 16.88
C SER A 92 0.57 -10.38 17.14
N SER A 93 0.40 -10.73 18.42
CA SER A 93 -0.53 -11.78 18.85
C SER A 93 -2.00 -11.34 18.76
N THR A 94 -2.26 -10.04 18.56
CA THR A 94 -3.60 -9.48 18.44
C THR A 94 -4.09 -9.54 17.00
N GLY A 95 -5.07 -10.41 16.70
CA GLY A 95 -5.57 -10.63 15.34
C GLY A 95 -6.41 -9.51 14.72
N TYR A 96 -6.66 -8.40 15.43
CA TYR A 96 -7.54 -7.31 15.00
C TYR A 96 -6.82 -6.02 14.57
N LYS A 97 -5.49 -5.99 14.67
CA LYS A 97 -4.69 -4.87 14.17
C LYS A 97 -3.44 -5.37 13.45
N ILE A 98 -3.08 -4.67 12.39
CA ILE A 98 -1.84 -4.89 11.64
C ILE A 98 -0.86 -3.81 12.08
N LEU A 99 0.26 -4.21 12.66
CA LEU A 99 1.35 -3.31 13.05
C LEU A 99 2.38 -3.26 11.94
N ILE A 100 2.69 -2.07 11.43
CA ILE A 100 3.69 -1.86 10.36
C ILE A 100 4.85 -1.07 10.95
N ALA A 101 6.03 -1.70 10.95
CA ALA A 101 7.27 -1.08 11.43
C ALA A 101 7.69 0.07 10.52
N ASP A 102 7.82 -0.21 9.22
CA ASP A 102 8.25 0.75 8.22
C ASP A 102 8.04 0.22 6.79
N LEU A 103 8.37 1.04 5.79
CA LEU A 103 8.63 0.54 4.43
C LEU A 103 9.88 -0.36 4.43
N THR A 104 9.90 -1.35 3.54
CA THR A 104 11.13 -2.11 3.23
C THR A 104 11.99 -1.31 2.24
N PRO A 105 13.27 -1.67 2.00
CA PRO A 105 14.04 -1.08 0.90
C PRO A 105 13.33 -1.18 -0.45
N LYS A 106 12.69 -2.33 -0.74
CA LYS A 106 11.89 -2.53 -1.94
C LYS A 106 10.66 -1.62 -1.98
N GLY A 107 10.02 -1.40 -0.83
CA GLY A 107 8.93 -0.43 -0.67
C GLY A 107 9.36 1.00 -0.99
N HIS A 108 10.51 1.43 -0.47
CA HIS A 108 11.09 2.74 -0.79
C HIS A 108 11.43 2.86 -2.28
N ASP A 109 12.14 1.89 -2.85
CA ASP A 109 12.53 1.91 -4.28
C ASP A 109 11.31 2.02 -5.19
N PHE A 110 10.25 1.26 -4.89
CA PHE A 110 9.01 1.33 -5.65
C PHE A 110 8.31 2.68 -5.47
N LEU A 111 8.16 3.13 -4.21
CA LEU A 111 7.48 4.39 -3.89
C LEU A 111 8.17 5.59 -4.53
N GLU A 112 9.49 5.68 -4.48
CA GLU A 112 10.25 6.79 -5.08
C GLU A 112 10.01 6.90 -6.59
N ASN A 113 9.91 5.77 -7.29
CA ASN A 113 9.64 5.76 -8.73
C ASN A 113 8.19 6.14 -9.10
N ILE A 114 7.26 6.20 -8.14
CA ILE A 114 5.84 6.57 -8.36
C ILE A 114 5.35 7.70 -7.46
N ARG A 115 6.22 8.32 -6.66
CA ARG A 115 5.86 9.35 -5.69
C ARG A 115 5.24 10.55 -6.39
N GLU A 116 5.93 11.06 -7.40
CA GLU A 116 5.49 12.22 -8.16
C GLU A 116 4.23 11.91 -8.95
N LYS A 117 3.18 12.73 -8.77
CA LYS A 117 1.86 12.48 -9.37
C LYS A 117 1.93 12.38 -10.90
N THR A 118 2.73 13.24 -11.53
CA THR A 118 2.91 13.25 -12.99
C THR A 118 3.59 11.98 -13.49
N ILE A 119 4.56 11.45 -12.74
CA ILE A 119 5.21 10.16 -13.05
C ILE A 119 4.20 9.03 -12.87
N TRP A 120 3.47 9.00 -11.75
CA TRP A 120 2.46 7.99 -11.48
C TRP A 120 1.37 7.92 -12.56
N ASP A 121 0.85 9.07 -12.99
CA ASP A 121 -0.14 9.13 -14.07
C ASP A 121 0.42 8.59 -15.39
N GLY A 122 1.69 8.87 -15.70
CA GLY A 122 2.39 8.30 -16.86
C GLY A 122 2.56 6.79 -16.78
N VAL A 123 2.96 6.27 -15.62
CA VAL A 123 3.08 4.83 -15.36
C VAL A 123 1.74 4.13 -15.57
N LYS A 124 0.65 4.67 -15.02
CA LYS A 124 -0.71 4.13 -15.20
C LYS A 124 -1.15 4.12 -16.66
N ALA A 125 -0.82 5.16 -17.42
CA ALA A 125 -1.13 5.24 -18.84
C ALA A 125 -0.43 4.13 -19.64
N ILE A 126 0.87 3.91 -19.38
CA ILE A 126 1.65 2.85 -20.04
C ILE A 126 1.13 1.46 -19.64
N ALA A 127 0.90 1.23 -18.35
CA ALA A 127 0.37 -0.05 -17.84
C ALA A 127 -0.99 -0.39 -18.46
N THR A 128 -1.86 0.61 -18.62
CA THR A 128 -3.16 0.45 -19.29
C THR A 128 -2.99 0.13 -20.77
N LYS A 129 -2.07 0.80 -21.46
CA LYS A 129 -1.79 0.55 -22.89
C LYS A 129 -1.22 -0.84 -23.16
N VAL A 130 -0.35 -1.33 -22.28
CA VAL A 130 0.23 -2.70 -22.35
C VAL A 130 -0.77 -3.76 -21.87
N GLY A 131 -1.81 -3.37 -21.13
CA GLY A 131 -2.80 -4.29 -20.58
C GLY A 131 -2.32 -5.09 -19.37
N SER A 132 -1.18 -4.71 -18.75
CA SER A 132 -0.66 -5.35 -17.54
C SER A 132 -0.66 -4.39 -16.36
N LYS A 133 -1.36 -4.78 -15.28
CA LYS A 133 -1.50 -4.02 -14.03
C LYS A 133 -1.06 -4.84 -12.81
N SER A 134 -0.20 -5.84 -13.01
CA SER A 134 0.43 -6.53 -11.88
C SER A 134 1.43 -5.61 -11.19
N LEU A 135 1.70 -5.85 -9.90
CA LEU A 135 2.71 -5.08 -9.17
C LEU A 135 4.08 -5.14 -9.87
N GLU A 136 4.49 -6.31 -10.34
CA GLU A 136 5.77 -6.49 -11.03
C GLU A 136 5.83 -5.65 -12.33
N SER A 137 4.80 -5.73 -13.18
CA SER A 137 4.77 -4.94 -14.41
C SER A 137 4.78 -3.44 -14.12
N VAL A 138 4.02 -2.98 -13.12
CA VAL A 138 4.00 -1.57 -12.75
C VAL A 138 5.34 -1.12 -12.15
N THR A 139 6.01 -1.96 -11.37
CA THR A 139 7.36 -1.69 -10.84
C THR A 139 8.37 -1.52 -11.98
N GLN A 140 8.35 -2.43 -12.98
CA GLN A 140 9.21 -2.36 -14.15
C GLN A 140 8.91 -1.12 -15.01
N ILE A 141 7.64 -0.80 -15.23
CA ILE A 141 7.22 0.39 -15.98
C ILE A 141 7.71 1.66 -15.27
N ALA A 142 7.50 1.77 -13.96
CA ALA A 142 7.94 2.93 -13.17
C ALA A 142 9.46 3.13 -13.26
N SER A 143 10.23 2.06 -13.10
CA SER A 143 11.69 2.09 -13.25
C SER A 143 12.11 2.58 -14.64
N ASN A 144 11.45 2.08 -15.70
CA ASN A 144 11.75 2.49 -17.07
C ASN A 144 11.37 3.95 -17.34
N VAL A 145 10.25 4.44 -16.79
CA VAL A 145 9.86 5.85 -16.90
C VAL A 145 10.93 6.74 -16.28
N VAL A 146 11.43 6.40 -15.08
CA VAL A 146 12.51 7.15 -14.42
C VAL A 146 13.81 7.11 -15.23
N ILE A 147 14.18 5.96 -15.81
CA ILE A 147 15.34 5.86 -16.71
C ILE A 147 15.22 6.81 -17.92
N GLU A 148 14.05 6.89 -18.55
CA GLU A 148 13.84 7.81 -19.69
C GLU A 148 13.94 9.27 -19.27
N ILE A 149 13.42 9.62 -18.08
CA ILE A 149 13.58 10.96 -17.51
C ILE A 149 15.06 11.28 -17.27
N ILE A 150 15.82 10.34 -16.70
CA ILE A 150 17.27 10.50 -16.49
C ILE A 150 17.98 10.73 -17.83
N ARG A 151 17.69 9.92 -18.86
CA ARG A 151 18.25 10.09 -20.21
C ARG A 151 17.94 11.46 -20.79
N ALA A 152 16.72 11.95 -20.63
CA ALA A 152 16.32 13.28 -21.07
C ALA A 152 17.11 14.39 -20.36
N GLN A 153 17.31 14.29 -19.04
CA GLN A 153 18.09 15.25 -18.28
C GLN A 153 19.58 15.22 -18.65
N LEU A 154 20.18 14.03 -18.80
CA LEU A 154 21.60 13.90 -19.21
C LEU A 154 21.87 14.52 -20.58
N LYS A 155 20.94 14.35 -21.53
CA LYS A 155 21.00 15.01 -22.85
C LYS A 155 20.89 16.53 -22.72
N LYS A 156 19.98 17.02 -21.87
CA LYS A 156 19.79 18.46 -21.63
C LYS A 156 21.00 19.11 -20.94
N SER A 157 21.67 18.38 -20.06
CA SER A 157 22.83 18.86 -19.29
C SER A 157 24.17 18.74 -20.03
N ASN A 158 24.21 18.27 -21.29
CA ASN A 158 25.44 17.99 -22.05
C ASN A 158 26.46 17.08 -21.31
N ILE A 159 25.98 16.22 -20.40
CA ILE A 159 26.85 15.31 -19.64
C ILE A 159 27.29 14.12 -20.51
N LEU A 160 26.46 13.73 -21.49
CA LEU A 160 26.82 12.72 -22.48
C LEU A 160 27.27 13.42 -23.77
N PRO A 161 28.47 13.10 -24.31
CA PRO A 161 28.89 13.63 -25.60
C PRO A 161 27.89 13.17 -26.67
N PHE A 162 27.57 14.07 -27.62
CA PHE A 162 26.78 13.73 -28.79
C PHE A 162 27.47 12.57 -29.52
N ILE A 163 26.88 11.37 -29.46
CA ILE A 163 27.23 10.24 -30.32
C ILE A 163 26.40 10.35 -31.59
#